data_AF-A0A969VV73-F1
#
_entry.id   AF-A0A969VV73-F1
#
_cell.length_a   1.000
_cell.length_b   1.000
_cell.length_c   1.000
_cell.angle_alpha   90.00
_cell.angle_beta   90.00
_cell.angle_gamma   90.00
#
_symmetry.space_group_name_H-M   'P 1'
#
loop_
_entity.id
_entity.type
_entity.pdbx_description
1 polymer ?
#
loop_
_entity_poly.entity_id
_entity_poly.type
_entity_poly.pdbx_seq_one_letter_code
_entity_poly.pdbx_strand_id
1 'polypeptide(L)'
;MKFFKHRPKEGYQTKPSIINRRKAILTTIKYTFFGLIGLRLLWLQVFQKNKYSVLSDRNRFKEWKIAAERGLILDRFNNKIAENRQLYRIALIKGDVTDLDFVLSTLNKFLRLDSDIIEKTRTDFTKLRKFQPYVIGKNLTWSEFSKINSNLFILNGVQPFISMERHYNYPYEFAHVLGYVGAPNENDLQNQKDDLFRTPGIKIGKLGIEKILNREL
;
A
#
# COMPACT_ATOMS: atom_id res chain seq x y z
N MET A 1 63.04 5.64 -78.58
CA MET A 1 61.93 5.75 -77.61
C MET A 1 61.41 4.35 -77.27
N LYS A 2 61.73 3.82 -76.08
CA LYS A 2 61.23 2.52 -75.61
C LYS A 2 59.96 2.76 -74.79
N PHE A 3 58.84 2.21 -75.24
CA PHE A 3 57.56 2.24 -74.54
C PHE A 3 57.61 1.33 -73.30
N PHE A 4 57.40 1.91 -72.12
CA PHE A 4 57.22 1.17 -70.87
C PHE A 4 55.82 0.52 -70.88
N LYS A 5 55.74 -0.79 -71.10
CA LYS A 5 54.52 -1.57 -70.91
C LYS A 5 54.41 -1.95 -69.44
N HIS A 6 53.48 -1.35 -68.70
CA HIS A 6 53.19 -1.76 -67.33
C HIS A 6 52.67 -3.21 -67.32
N ARG A 7 53.37 -4.10 -66.61
CA ARG A 7 52.84 -5.43 -66.29
C ARG A 7 51.80 -5.29 -65.19
N PRO A 8 50.64 -5.98 -65.26
CA PRO A 8 49.70 -5.99 -64.15
C PRO A 8 50.35 -6.66 -62.94
N LYS A 9 50.25 -6.04 -61.77
CA LYS A 9 50.72 -6.62 -60.51
C LYS A 9 49.79 -7.76 -60.11
N GLU A 10 50.27 -8.99 -60.20
CA GLU A 10 49.61 -10.16 -59.59
C GLU A 10 49.64 -10.02 -58.06
N GLY A 11 48.49 -10.27 -57.41
CA GLY A 11 48.45 -10.46 -55.95
C GLY A 11 47.56 -9.52 -55.12
N TYR A 12 46.73 -8.66 -55.71
CA TYR A 12 45.71 -7.96 -54.91
C TYR A 12 44.47 -8.85 -54.76
N GLN A 13 44.39 -9.60 -53.66
CA GLN A 13 43.08 -10.14 -53.24
C GLN A 13 42.11 -8.97 -53.18
N THR A 14 41.01 -9.07 -53.92
CA THR A 14 40.06 -7.98 -54.10
C THR A 14 39.50 -7.61 -52.71
N LYS A 15 39.84 -6.39 -52.24
CA LYS A 15 39.31 -5.76 -51.01
C LYS A 15 37.81 -6.04 -50.72
N PRO A 16 36.88 -6.14 -51.70
CA PRO A 16 35.48 -6.49 -51.44
C PRO A 16 35.25 -7.89 -50.83
N SER A 17 36.06 -8.90 -51.16
CA SER A 17 35.83 -10.29 -50.71
C SER A 17 36.03 -10.48 -49.20
N ILE A 18 37.06 -9.84 -48.63
CA ILE A 18 37.39 -9.87 -47.20
C ILE A 18 36.32 -9.09 -46.39
N ILE A 19 35.84 -7.97 -46.93
CA ILE A 19 34.77 -7.18 -46.33
C ILE A 19 33.45 -7.98 -46.30
N ASN A 20 33.11 -8.67 -47.39
CA ASN A 20 31.91 -9.50 -47.47
C ASN A 20 31.96 -10.69 -46.51
N ARG A 21 33.13 -11.33 -46.34
CA ARG A 21 33.32 -12.42 -45.37
C ARG A 21 33.15 -11.94 -43.92
N ARG A 22 33.71 -10.79 -43.56
CA ARG A 22 33.55 -10.19 -42.22
C ARG A 22 32.10 -9.80 -41.95
N LYS A 23 31.42 -9.22 -42.94
CA LYS A 23 29.98 -8.92 -42.85
C LYS A 23 29.16 -10.19 -42.61
N ALA A 24 29.42 -11.26 -43.37
CA ALA A 24 28.71 -12.54 -43.23
C ALA A 24 28.92 -13.18 -41.84
N ILE A 25 30.14 -13.10 -41.29
CA ILE A 25 30.43 -13.59 -39.93
C ILE A 25 29.66 -12.75 -38.88
N LEU A 26 29.70 -11.42 -38.98
CA LEU A 26 29.01 -10.54 -38.04
C LEU A 26 27.48 -10.71 -38.10
N THR A 27 26.91 -10.86 -39.31
CA THR A 27 25.47 -11.12 -39.45
C THR A 27 25.10 -12.46 -38.86
N THR A 28 25.91 -13.50 -39.09
CA THR A 28 25.67 -14.84 -38.50
C THR A 28 25.68 -14.79 -36.98
N ILE A 29 26.70 -14.16 -36.38
CA ILE A 29 26.77 -13.99 -34.91
C ILE A 29 25.55 -13.24 -34.38
N LYS A 30 25.14 -12.15 -35.06
CA LYS A 30 23.96 -11.38 -34.68
C LYS A 30 22.70 -12.24 -34.69
N TYR A 31 22.42 -12.98 -35.77
CA TYR A 31 21.23 -13.82 -35.86
C TYR A 31 21.25 -14.97 -34.85
N THR A 32 22.41 -15.59 -34.61
CA THR A 32 22.55 -16.63 -33.59
C THR A 32 22.25 -16.06 -32.19
N PHE A 33 22.77 -14.88 -31.87
CA PHE A 33 22.50 -14.22 -30.58
C PHE A 33 21.02 -13.89 -30.40
N PHE A 34 20.38 -13.26 -31.38
CA PHE A 34 18.94 -12.99 -31.34
C PHE A 34 18.11 -14.28 -31.33
N GLY A 35 18.55 -15.34 -32.01
CA GLY A 35 17.92 -16.66 -31.99
C GLY A 35 17.96 -17.29 -30.59
N LEU A 36 19.09 -17.22 -29.90
CA LEU A 36 19.23 -17.69 -28.52
C LEU A 36 18.30 -16.92 -27.56
N ILE A 37 18.22 -15.59 -27.70
CA ILE A 37 17.28 -14.78 -26.93
C ILE A 37 15.84 -15.17 -27.22
N GLY A 38 15.49 -15.34 -28.51
CA GLY A 38 14.15 -15.75 -28.93
C GLY A 38 13.74 -17.11 -28.37
N LEU A 39 14.65 -18.10 -28.42
CA LEU A 39 14.44 -19.41 -27.80
C LEU A 39 14.25 -19.31 -26.29
N ARG A 40 15.05 -18.47 -25.61
CA ARG A 40 14.90 -18.25 -24.17
C ARG A 40 13.55 -17.59 -23.83
N LEU A 41 13.11 -16.63 -24.64
CA LEU A 41 11.81 -15.98 -24.46
C LEU A 41 10.66 -16.96 -24.68
N LEU A 42 10.72 -17.78 -25.73
CA LEU A 42 9.74 -18.85 -25.97
C LEU A 42 9.71 -19.84 -24.80
N TRP A 43 10.87 -20.20 -24.25
CA TRP A 43 10.94 -21.05 -23.06
C TRP A 43 10.20 -20.43 -21.87
N LEU A 44 10.43 -19.15 -21.58
CA LEU A 44 9.78 -18.44 -20.48
C LEU A 44 8.28 -18.25 -20.70
N GLN A 45 7.88 -17.90 -21.93
CA GLN A 45 6.49 -17.57 -22.27
C GLN A 45 5.59 -18.79 -22.48
N VAL A 46 6.12 -19.92 -22.96
CA VAL A 46 5.34 -21.13 -23.26
C VAL A 46 5.47 -22.14 -22.12
N PHE A 47 6.69 -22.59 -21.81
CA PHE A 47 6.91 -23.65 -20.83
C PHE A 47 6.75 -23.15 -19.39
N GLN A 48 7.14 -21.90 -19.11
CA GLN A 48 7.04 -21.31 -17.76
C GLN A 48 5.88 -20.31 -17.62
N LYS A 49 4.96 -20.27 -18.59
CA LYS A 49 3.79 -19.37 -18.61
C LYS A 49 3.05 -19.36 -17.27
N ASN A 50 2.68 -20.54 -16.78
CA ASN A 50 1.85 -20.68 -15.58
C ASN A 50 2.53 -20.10 -14.35
N LYS A 51 3.85 -20.35 -14.19
CA LYS A 51 4.63 -19.83 -13.08
C LYS A 51 4.73 -18.30 -13.11
N TYR A 52 5.07 -17.74 -14.27
CA TYR A 52 5.24 -16.29 -14.39
C TYR A 52 3.91 -15.55 -14.41
N SER A 53 2.84 -16.13 -14.95
CA SER A 53 1.50 -15.56 -14.86
C SER A 53 1.07 -15.40 -13.40
N VAL A 54 1.25 -16.43 -12.58
CA VAL A 54 0.91 -16.37 -11.15
C VAL A 54 1.78 -15.34 -10.40
N LEU A 55 3.08 -15.28 -10.69
CA LEU A 55 3.97 -14.28 -10.08
C LEU A 55 3.59 -12.85 -10.50
N SER A 56 3.24 -12.65 -11.78
CA SER A 56 2.76 -11.37 -12.29
C SER A 56 1.42 -10.99 -11.68
N ASP A 57 0.49 -11.93 -11.56
CA ASP A 57 -0.81 -11.70 -10.92
C ASP A 57 -0.64 -11.33 -9.44
N ARG A 58 0.26 -12.01 -8.71
CA ARG A 58 0.61 -11.64 -7.32
C ARG A 58 1.26 -10.26 -7.19
N ASN A 59 1.99 -9.79 -8.21
CA ASN A 59 2.53 -8.43 -8.23
C ASN A 59 1.47 -7.39 -8.61
N ARG A 60 0.45 -7.78 -9.38
CA ARG A 60 -0.67 -6.91 -9.79
C ARG A 60 -1.70 -6.75 -8.67
N PHE A 61 -1.97 -7.82 -7.93
CA PHE A 61 -2.98 -7.84 -6.89
C PHE A 61 -2.33 -7.73 -5.50
N LYS A 62 -2.73 -6.71 -4.75
CA LYS A 62 -2.41 -6.63 -3.33
C LYS A 62 -3.63 -7.11 -2.56
N GLU A 63 -3.50 -8.22 -1.84
CA GLU A 63 -4.53 -8.71 -0.93
C GLU A 63 -4.48 -7.93 0.38
N TRP A 64 -5.64 -7.48 0.88
CA TRP A 64 -5.76 -6.76 2.14
C TRP A 64 -6.78 -7.51 2.98
N LYS A 65 -6.38 -7.94 4.18
CA LYS A 65 -7.31 -8.49 5.16
C LYS A 65 -8.08 -7.35 5.81
N ILE A 66 -9.39 -7.51 5.92
CA ILE A 66 -10.27 -6.56 6.61
C ILE A 66 -10.60 -7.17 7.96
N ALA A 67 -10.39 -6.41 9.04
CA ALA A 67 -10.78 -6.85 10.38
C ALA A 67 -12.31 -6.96 10.47
N ALA A 68 -12.80 -8.08 11.00
CA ALA A 68 -14.21 -8.24 11.29
C ALA A 68 -14.64 -7.33 12.45
N GLU A 69 -15.92 -6.96 12.45
CA GLU A 69 -16.52 -6.26 13.59
C GLU A 69 -16.67 -7.21 14.78
N ARG A 70 -16.34 -6.74 15.98
CA ARG A 70 -16.42 -7.56 17.20
C ARG A 70 -17.88 -7.80 17.62
N GLY A 71 -18.17 -8.95 18.21
CA GLY A 71 -19.50 -9.25 18.76
C GLY A 71 -20.00 -8.23 19.80
N LEU A 72 -21.33 -8.06 19.89
CA LEU A 72 -21.96 -7.22 20.92
C LEU A 72 -21.88 -7.89 22.29
N ILE A 73 -21.67 -7.12 23.35
CA ILE A 73 -21.80 -7.61 24.74
C ILE A 73 -23.09 -7.04 25.31
N LEU A 74 -23.97 -7.93 25.75
CA LEU A 74 -25.31 -7.61 26.22
C LEU A 74 -25.48 -8.08 27.67
N ASP A 75 -26.28 -7.35 28.44
CA ASP A 75 -26.77 -7.81 29.74
C ASP A 75 -27.91 -8.84 29.58
N ARG A 76 -28.32 -9.49 30.66
CA ARG A 76 -29.48 -10.39 30.76
C ARG A 76 -30.78 -9.76 30.27
N PHE A 77 -30.91 -8.44 30.34
CA PHE A 77 -32.05 -7.68 29.84
C PHE A 77 -31.88 -7.18 28.39
N ASN A 78 -30.90 -7.71 27.66
CA ASN A 78 -30.58 -7.33 26.28
C ASN A 78 -30.08 -5.88 26.13
N ASN A 79 -29.70 -5.23 27.22
CA ASN A 79 -29.08 -3.91 27.21
C ASN A 79 -27.65 -4.00 26.68
N LYS A 80 -27.29 -3.15 25.72
CA LYS A 80 -25.95 -3.13 25.13
C LYS A 80 -24.95 -2.56 26.15
N ILE A 81 -24.01 -3.38 26.57
CA ILE A 81 -22.92 -2.96 27.45
C ILE A 81 -21.71 -2.52 26.62
N ALA A 82 -21.35 -3.30 25.60
CA ALA A 82 -20.31 -2.96 24.63
C ALA A 82 -20.80 -3.16 23.20
N GLU A 83 -20.61 -2.15 22.37
CA GLU A 83 -21.01 -2.14 20.96
C GLU A 83 -19.90 -1.54 20.08
N ASN A 84 -19.99 -1.71 18.77
CA ASN A 84 -19.12 -1.01 17.83
C ASN A 84 -19.85 0.25 17.35
N ARG A 85 -19.24 1.41 17.51
CA ARG A 85 -19.75 2.67 16.99
C ARG A 85 -18.94 3.13 15.79
N GLN A 86 -19.67 3.65 14.82
CA GLN A 86 -19.11 4.27 13.64
C GLN A 86 -18.53 5.64 14.01
N LEU A 87 -17.28 5.85 13.63
CA LEU A 87 -16.57 7.12 13.77
C LEU A 87 -16.17 7.64 12.39
N TYR A 88 -16.50 8.90 12.15
CA TYR A 88 -16.10 9.63 10.97
C TYR A 88 -14.74 10.28 11.22
N ARG A 89 -13.77 9.97 10.35
CA ARG A 89 -12.40 10.46 10.48
C ARG A 89 -11.88 10.93 9.12
N ILE A 90 -10.78 11.65 9.16
CA ILE A 90 -10.04 12.08 7.98
C ILE A 90 -8.57 11.69 8.12
N ALA A 91 -8.01 11.20 7.02
CA ALA A 91 -6.60 10.92 6.87
C ALA A 91 -5.97 11.89 5.88
N LEU A 92 -4.68 12.18 6.05
CA LEU A 92 -3.85 12.92 5.11
C LEU A 92 -2.82 11.98 4.49
N ILE A 93 -2.72 11.95 3.16
CA ILE A 93 -1.71 11.17 2.44
C ILE A 93 -0.58 12.09 2.00
N LYS A 94 0.62 11.90 2.56
CA LYS A 94 1.78 12.75 2.29
C LYS A 94 2.14 12.88 0.81
N GLY A 95 1.95 11.83 0.03
CA GLY A 95 2.26 11.81 -1.40
C GLY A 95 1.35 12.69 -2.26
N ASP A 96 0.14 12.94 -1.78
CA ASP A 96 -0.91 13.63 -2.53
C ASP A 96 -1.16 15.06 -2.03
N VAL A 97 -0.71 15.37 -0.81
CA VAL A 97 -0.74 16.73 -0.26
C VAL A 97 0.36 17.57 -0.91
N THR A 98 -0.06 18.58 -1.69
CA THR A 98 0.87 19.54 -2.32
C THR A 98 1.30 20.63 -1.35
N ASP A 99 0.34 21.23 -0.65
CA ASP A 99 0.55 22.29 0.33
C ASP A 99 -0.20 21.95 1.63
N LEU A 100 0.57 21.60 2.67
CA LEU A 100 0.02 21.22 3.97
C LEU A 100 -0.65 22.40 4.68
N ASP A 101 -0.08 23.60 4.58
CA ASP A 101 -0.58 24.78 5.28
C ASP A 101 -1.91 25.25 4.69
N PHE A 102 -2.01 25.20 3.36
CA PHE A 102 -3.27 25.45 2.68
C PHE A 102 -4.36 24.44 3.05
N VAL A 103 -4.02 23.14 3.09
CA VAL A 103 -4.98 22.09 3.48
C VAL A 103 -5.41 22.25 4.93
N LEU A 104 -4.49 22.46 5.86
CA LEU A 104 -4.81 22.61 7.29
C LEU A 104 -5.63 23.87 7.57
N SER A 105 -5.31 25.00 6.94
CA SER A 105 -6.09 26.23 7.09
C SER A 105 -7.51 26.08 6.52
N THR A 106 -7.66 25.37 5.40
CA THR A 106 -8.97 25.08 4.80
C THR A 106 -9.77 24.11 5.66
N LEU A 107 -9.16 23.04 6.17
CA LEU A 107 -9.80 22.12 7.11
C LEU A 107 -10.24 22.84 8.40
N ASN A 108 -9.44 23.77 8.89
CA ASN A 108 -9.78 24.54 10.09
C ASN A 108 -11.06 25.37 9.91
N LYS A 109 -11.32 25.91 8.71
CA LYS A 109 -12.57 26.63 8.41
C LYS A 109 -13.80 25.74 8.56
N PHE A 110 -13.69 24.46 8.20
CA PHE A 110 -14.80 23.51 8.28
C PHE A 110 -14.94 22.87 9.65
N LEU A 111 -13.82 22.54 10.28
CA LEU A 111 -13.78 21.70 11.47
C LEU A 111 -13.56 22.47 12.76
N ARG A 112 -13.10 23.72 12.73
CA ARG A 112 -12.64 24.45 13.94
C ARG A 112 -11.68 23.56 14.74
N LEU A 113 -10.53 23.27 14.15
CA LEU A 113 -9.49 22.46 14.78
C LEU A 113 -8.78 23.30 15.83
N ASP A 114 -8.47 22.68 16.97
CA ASP A 114 -7.64 23.31 17.99
C ASP A 114 -6.22 23.53 17.46
N SER A 115 -5.58 24.61 17.89
CA SER A 115 -4.20 24.94 17.51
C SER A 115 -3.23 23.79 17.78
N ASP A 116 -3.43 23.08 18.88
CA ASP A 116 -2.59 21.97 19.31
C ASP A 116 -2.66 20.79 18.33
N ILE A 117 -3.85 20.53 17.77
CA ILE A 117 -4.05 19.48 16.76
C ILE A 117 -3.34 19.86 15.46
N ILE A 118 -3.39 21.14 15.08
CA ILE A 118 -2.75 21.65 13.86
C ILE A 118 -1.23 21.52 13.97
N GLU A 119 -0.64 22.00 15.07
CA GLU A 119 0.81 21.94 15.29
C GLU A 119 1.32 20.50 15.43
N LYS A 120 0.59 19.65 16.14
CA LYS A 120 0.90 18.23 16.20
C LYS A 120 0.84 17.57 14.82
N THR A 121 -0.19 17.89 14.03
CA THR A 121 -0.31 17.38 12.67
C THR A 121 0.85 17.85 11.80
N ARG A 122 1.26 19.12 11.87
CA ARG A 122 2.42 19.65 11.14
C ARG A 122 3.69 18.87 11.48
N THR A 123 3.98 18.73 12.77
CA THR A 123 5.20 18.05 13.26
C THR A 123 5.23 16.57 12.92
N ASP A 124 4.13 15.85 13.10
CA ASP A 124 4.07 14.41 12.82
C ASP A 124 4.08 14.13 11.31
N PHE A 125 3.39 14.95 10.51
CA PHE A 125 3.28 14.75 9.06
C PHE A 125 4.63 14.85 8.34
N THR A 126 5.52 15.72 8.80
CA THR A 126 6.87 15.84 8.22
C THR A 126 7.67 14.54 8.34
N LYS A 127 7.48 13.77 9.42
CA LYS A 127 8.20 12.52 9.70
C LYS A 127 7.66 11.30 8.92
N LEU A 128 6.48 11.41 8.31
CA LEU A 128 5.84 10.30 7.63
C LEU A 128 6.49 9.93 6.30
N ARG A 129 6.33 8.66 5.91
CA ARG A 129 6.67 8.19 4.57
C ARG A 129 5.63 8.68 3.55
N LYS A 130 6.03 8.77 2.28
CA LYS A 130 5.20 9.33 1.19
C LYS A 130 3.78 8.72 1.11
N PHE A 131 3.64 7.41 1.24
CA PHE A 131 2.35 6.72 1.11
C PHE A 131 1.73 6.29 2.45
N GLN A 132 2.19 6.87 3.56
CA GLN A 132 1.65 6.56 4.88
C GLN A 132 0.53 7.54 5.23
N PRO A 133 -0.71 7.07 5.47
CA PRO A 133 -1.80 7.94 5.87
C PRO A 133 -1.60 8.43 7.32
N TYR A 134 -1.87 9.71 7.54
CA TYR A 134 -1.92 10.33 8.86
C TYR A 134 -3.36 10.59 9.26
N VAL A 135 -3.87 9.95 10.31
CA VAL A 135 -5.23 10.20 10.79
C VAL A 135 -5.23 11.41 11.72
N ILE A 136 -6.05 12.42 11.41
CA ILE A 136 -6.24 13.56 12.31
C ILE A 136 -7.02 13.08 13.54
N GLY A 137 -6.51 13.38 14.73
CA GLY A 137 -7.04 12.89 16.02
C GLY A 137 -8.39 13.45 16.45
N LYS A 138 -9.22 13.94 15.52
CA LYS A 138 -10.56 14.47 15.80
C LYS A 138 -11.62 13.55 15.19
N ASN A 139 -12.57 13.11 16.02
CA ASN A 139 -13.77 12.44 15.53
C ASN A 139 -14.73 13.49 14.97
N LEU A 140 -15.19 13.30 13.75
CA LEU A 140 -16.06 14.23 13.05
C LEU A 140 -17.53 13.93 13.30
N THR A 141 -18.34 14.97 13.33
CA THR A 141 -19.79 14.84 13.20
C THR A 141 -20.17 14.51 11.75
N TRP A 142 -21.37 13.97 11.53
CA TRP A 142 -21.88 13.71 10.17
C TRP A 142 -21.91 14.96 9.29
N SER A 143 -22.27 16.11 9.89
CA SER A 143 -22.31 17.40 9.19
C SER A 143 -20.91 17.84 8.72
N GLU A 144 -19.91 17.75 9.59
CA GLU A 144 -18.52 18.05 9.25
C GLU A 144 -17.96 17.09 8.20
N PHE A 145 -18.18 15.79 8.38
CA PHE A 145 -17.75 14.77 7.43
C PHE A 145 -18.35 14.99 6.03
N SER A 146 -19.64 15.28 5.95
CA SER A 146 -20.34 15.54 4.70
C SER A 146 -19.82 16.80 4.00
N LYS A 147 -19.56 17.87 4.75
CA LYS A 147 -18.98 19.11 4.20
C LYS A 147 -17.61 18.89 3.59
N ILE A 148 -16.76 18.11 4.25
CA ILE A 148 -15.43 17.77 3.72
C ILE A 148 -15.57 16.94 2.46
N ASN A 149 -16.44 15.92 2.48
CA ASN A 149 -16.63 15.02 1.35
C ASN A 149 -17.08 15.77 0.08
N SER A 150 -17.97 16.76 0.22
CA SER A 150 -18.40 17.61 -0.90
C SER A 150 -17.31 18.55 -1.44
N ASN A 151 -16.24 18.80 -0.68
CA ASN A 151 -15.16 19.73 -1.03
C ASN A 151 -13.81 19.03 -1.26
N LEU A 152 -13.81 17.71 -1.51
CA LEU A 152 -12.57 16.95 -1.72
C LEU A 152 -11.74 17.43 -2.90
N PHE A 153 -12.37 18.06 -3.90
CA PHE A 153 -11.66 18.62 -5.05
C PHE A 153 -10.66 19.73 -4.69
N ILE A 154 -10.88 20.45 -3.58
CA ILE A 154 -9.97 21.49 -3.08
C ILE A 154 -8.94 20.88 -2.12
N LEU A 155 -9.32 19.80 -1.44
CA LEU A 155 -8.59 19.20 -0.34
C LEU A 155 -7.70 18.04 -0.84
N ASN A 156 -6.70 18.37 -1.66
CA ASN A 156 -5.76 17.38 -2.21
C ASN A 156 -5.04 16.60 -1.10
N GLY A 157 -5.12 15.27 -1.18
CA GLY A 157 -4.51 14.35 -0.21
C GLY A 157 -5.30 14.18 1.09
N VAL A 158 -6.48 14.79 1.23
CA VAL A 158 -7.42 14.48 2.32
C VAL A 158 -8.29 13.30 1.91
N GLN A 159 -8.34 12.28 2.77
CA GLN A 159 -9.17 11.09 2.57
C GLN A 159 -10.11 10.91 3.77
N PRO A 160 -11.40 11.23 3.63
CA PRO A 160 -12.40 10.89 4.63
C PRO A 160 -12.62 9.39 4.63
N PHE A 161 -12.73 8.81 5.80
CA PHE A 161 -13.05 7.40 5.95
C PHE A 161 -13.87 7.16 7.21
N ILE A 162 -14.55 6.03 7.18
CA ILE A 162 -15.36 5.55 8.29
C ILE A 162 -14.54 4.48 9.01
N SER A 163 -14.46 4.58 10.33
CA SER A 163 -13.82 3.56 11.17
C SER A 163 -14.79 3.08 12.22
N MET A 164 -14.70 1.80 12.60
CA MET A 164 -15.46 1.25 13.72
C MET A 164 -14.59 1.25 14.97
N GLU A 165 -15.15 1.74 16.08
CA GLU A 165 -14.48 1.73 17.38
C GLU A 165 -15.38 1.11 18.44
N ARG A 166 -14.77 0.32 19.31
CA ARG A 166 -15.44 -0.27 20.46
C ARG A 166 -15.87 0.83 21.41
N HIS A 167 -17.17 0.87 21.72
CA HIS A 167 -17.78 1.80 22.65
C HIS A 167 -18.40 1.04 23.82
N TYR A 168 -18.13 1.53 25.03
CA TYR A 168 -18.67 0.99 26.28
C TYR A 168 -19.71 1.98 26.81
N ASN A 169 -20.96 1.53 26.92
CA ASN A 169 -22.07 2.38 27.36
C ASN A 169 -22.02 2.69 28.87
N TYR A 170 -21.44 1.77 29.63
CA TYR A 170 -21.33 1.83 31.09
C TYR A 170 -19.85 1.64 31.50
N PRO A 171 -18.96 2.60 31.15
CA PRO A 171 -17.52 2.41 31.29
C PRO A 171 -17.09 2.42 32.77
N TYR A 172 -17.77 3.13 33.65
CA TYR A 172 -17.36 3.25 35.06
C TYR A 172 -17.82 2.05 35.89
N GLU A 173 -18.96 1.49 35.55
CA GLU A 173 -19.61 0.40 36.28
C GLU A 173 -18.94 -0.95 35.99
N PHE A 174 -18.49 -1.17 34.76
CA PHE A 174 -18.01 -2.48 34.31
C PHE A 174 -16.55 -2.51 33.84
N ALA A 175 -15.77 -1.42 33.94
CA ALA A 175 -14.39 -1.36 33.43
C ALA A 175 -13.52 -2.55 33.85
N HIS A 176 -13.55 -2.93 35.13
CA HIS A 176 -12.71 -4.02 35.65
C HIS A 176 -13.15 -5.40 35.18
N VAL A 177 -14.45 -5.60 34.96
CA VAL A 177 -15.02 -6.89 34.57
C VAL A 177 -14.93 -7.07 33.05
N LEU A 178 -15.34 -6.06 32.27
CA LEU A 178 -15.27 -6.09 30.81
C LEU A 178 -13.84 -6.01 30.29
N GLY A 179 -13.03 -5.15 30.90
CA GLY A 179 -11.74 -4.75 30.35
C GLY A 179 -11.87 -3.82 29.15
N TYR A 180 -10.83 -3.81 28.31
CA TYR A 180 -10.75 -2.95 27.14
C TYR A 180 -10.11 -3.68 25.97
N VAL A 181 -10.26 -3.10 24.77
CA VAL A 181 -9.61 -3.57 23.55
C VAL A 181 -8.49 -2.66 23.10
N GLY A 182 -7.47 -3.21 22.43
CA GLY A 182 -6.36 -2.45 21.90
C GLY A 182 -5.70 -3.14 20.71
N ALA A 183 -4.78 -2.43 20.04
CA ALA A 183 -3.97 -3.04 18.99
C ALA A 183 -3.12 -4.19 19.57
N PRO A 184 -2.87 -5.27 18.81
CA PRO A 184 -1.98 -6.35 19.24
C PRO A 184 -0.57 -5.84 19.58
N ASN A 185 -0.03 -6.28 20.72
CA ASN A 185 1.36 -6.04 21.08
C ASN A 185 2.24 -7.16 20.51
N GLU A 186 3.55 -6.99 20.50
CA GLU A 186 4.50 -8.03 20.05
C GLU A 186 4.30 -9.36 20.79
N ASN A 187 4.07 -9.30 22.10
CA ASN A 187 3.79 -10.48 22.91
C ASN A 187 2.50 -11.19 22.47
N ASP A 188 1.46 -10.45 22.08
CA ASP A 188 0.20 -11.04 21.60
C ASP A 188 0.39 -11.72 20.24
N LEU A 189 1.25 -11.16 19.39
CA LEU A 189 1.60 -11.70 18.07
C LEU A 189 2.48 -12.95 18.14
N GLN A 190 3.29 -13.09 19.19
CA GLN A 190 4.13 -14.27 19.40
C GLN A 190 3.34 -15.44 20.02
N ASN A 191 2.43 -15.12 20.95
CA ASN A 191 1.67 -16.12 21.68
C ASN A 191 0.55 -16.77 20.87
N GLN A 192 0.12 -16.16 19.76
CA GLN A 192 -0.87 -16.74 18.86
C GLN A 192 -0.28 -17.23 17.55
N LYS A 193 -0.65 -18.46 17.18
CA LYS A 193 -0.32 -19.07 15.89
C LYS A 193 -1.20 -18.54 14.75
N ASP A 194 -2.29 -17.84 15.06
CA ASP A 194 -3.23 -17.35 14.06
C ASP A 194 -2.72 -16.06 13.39
N ASP A 195 -2.64 -16.11 12.05
CA ASP A 195 -2.27 -14.98 11.19
C ASP A 195 -3.35 -13.88 11.13
N LEU A 196 -4.39 -14.00 11.94
CA LEU A 196 -5.48 -13.02 12.08
C LEU A 196 -5.02 -11.78 12.84
N PHE A 197 -4.16 -11.93 13.85
CA PHE A 197 -3.71 -10.79 14.67
C PHE A 197 -2.79 -9.84 13.90
N ARG A 198 -2.27 -10.26 12.75
CA ARG A 198 -1.51 -9.41 11.83
C ARG A 198 -2.41 -8.58 10.89
N THR A 199 -3.73 -8.78 10.95
CA THR A 199 -4.69 -8.03 10.15
C THR A 199 -4.65 -6.54 10.52
N PRO A 200 -4.42 -5.64 9.55
CA PRO A 200 -4.42 -4.21 9.82
C PRO A 200 -5.73 -3.75 10.47
N GLY A 201 -5.62 -2.97 11.55
CA GLY A 201 -6.79 -2.42 12.26
C GLY A 201 -7.52 -3.39 13.19
N ILE A 202 -7.07 -4.64 13.31
CA ILE A 202 -7.66 -5.58 14.27
C ILE A 202 -7.41 -5.09 15.70
N LYS A 203 -8.46 -5.16 16.52
CA LYS A 203 -8.39 -4.87 17.97
C LYS A 203 -8.65 -6.15 18.73
N ILE A 204 -7.81 -6.40 19.73
CA ILE A 204 -7.90 -7.57 20.61
C ILE A 204 -8.25 -7.14 22.03
N GLY A 205 -8.98 -7.99 22.74
CA GLY A 205 -9.26 -7.80 24.16
C GLY A 205 -7.99 -7.93 25.01
N LYS A 206 -7.72 -6.93 25.84
CA LYS A 206 -6.51 -6.85 26.66
C LYS A 206 -6.75 -7.31 28.09
N LEU A 207 -7.96 -7.15 28.60
CA LEU A 207 -8.35 -7.49 29.97
C LEU A 207 -9.80 -7.99 30.01
N GLY A 208 -10.19 -8.57 31.16
CA GLY A 208 -11.57 -8.90 31.48
C GLY A 208 -12.23 -9.87 30.49
N ILE A 209 -13.55 -9.74 30.36
CA ILE A 209 -14.38 -10.51 29.43
C ILE A 209 -13.91 -10.34 27.98
N GLU A 210 -13.48 -9.14 27.58
CA GLU A 210 -12.99 -8.88 26.21
C GLU A 210 -11.80 -9.76 25.84
N LYS A 211 -10.90 -10.04 26.80
CA LYS A 211 -9.77 -10.96 26.61
C LYS A 211 -10.20 -12.42 26.61
N ILE A 212 -11.08 -12.80 27.56
CA ILE A 212 -11.52 -14.19 27.74
C ILE A 212 -12.31 -14.67 26.52
N LEU A 213 -13.23 -13.85 26.01
CA LEU A 213 -14.10 -14.16 24.88
C LEU A 213 -13.52 -13.71 23.53
N ASN A 214 -12.24 -13.37 23.44
CA ASN A 214 -11.66 -12.79 22.23
C ASN A 214 -11.70 -13.70 20.98
N ARG A 215 -11.94 -15.00 21.15
CA ARG A 215 -12.12 -15.95 20.04
C ARG A 215 -13.58 -16.02 19.56
N GLU A 216 -14.52 -15.73 20.45
CA GLU A 216 -15.96 -15.78 20.19
C GLU A 216 -16.50 -14.42 19.72
N LEU A 217 -15.88 -13.33 20.17
CA LEU A 217 -16.16 -11.94 19.80
C LEU A 217 -15.36 -11.48 18.59
#